data_AF-A0A2S3U3K9-F1
#
_entry.id   AF-A0A2S3U3K9-F1
#
_cell.length_a   1.000
_cell.length_b   1.000
_cell.length_c   1.000
_cell.angle_alpha   90.00
_cell.angle_beta   90.00
_cell.angle_gamma   90.00
#
_symmetry.space_group_name_H-M   'P 1'
#
loop_
_entity.id
_entity.type
_entity.pdbx_description
1 polymer ?
#
loop_
_entity_poly.entity_id
_entity_poly.type
_entity_poly.pdbx_seq_one_letter_code
_entity_poly.pdbx_strand_id
1 'polypeptide(L)'
;MPEEPKQTNPHIKKVPRPKRRVGLWTYIISIVVALGIGVGGTYWLIGRQVNAQLSSMQQTSKAMKKIESVYETINENYYKPVNANKLANGAINGMVNSLGDKFSEYMDKSETESLNDTIDSSFSGIGA
;
A
#
# COMPACT_ATOMS: atom_id res chain seq x y z
N MET A 1 -43.83 -73.07 -7.36
CA MET A 1 -44.08 -72.54 -8.72
C MET A 1 -42.83 -71.77 -9.12
N PRO A 2 -42.16 -72.12 -10.24
CA PRO A 2 -40.86 -71.56 -10.62
C PRO A 2 -41.00 -70.12 -11.16
N GLU A 3 -40.03 -69.26 -10.83
CA GLU A 3 -39.94 -67.87 -11.28
C GLU A 3 -39.65 -67.77 -12.80
N GLU A 4 -40.36 -66.88 -13.47
CA GLU A 4 -40.28 -66.62 -14.91
C GLU A 4 -39.02 -65.80 -15.27
N PRO A 5 -38.27 -66.13 -16.34
CA PRO A 5 -37.03 -65.43 -16.66
C PRO A 5 -37.28 -64.03 -17.23
N LYS A 6 -36.51 -63.06 -16.70
CA LYS A 6 -36.58 -61.63 -17.06
C LYS A 6 -36.24 -61.41 -18.53
N GLN A 7 -37.25 -61.11 -19.34
CA GLN A 7 -37.08 -60.76 -20.76
C GLN A 7 -36.24 -59.48 -20.87
N THR A 8 -35.02 -59.62 -21.38
CA THR A 8 -34.14 -58.50 -21.69
C THR A 8 -34.54 -57.97 -23.06
N ASN A 9 -35.19 -56.80 -23.05
CA ASN A 9 -35.78 -56.16 -24.21
C ASN A 9 -34.70 -55.82 -25.28
N PRO A 10 -34.77 -56.39 -26.49
CA PRO A 10 -33.67 -56.36 -27.48
C PRO A 10 -33.47 -55.01 -28.18
N HIS A 11 -34.29 -53.98 -27.90
CA HIS A 11 -34.30 -52.73 -28.66
C HIS A 11 -33.67 -51.50 -28.01
N ILE A 12 -33.03 -51.60 -26.83
CA ILE A 12 -32.25 -50.48 -26.29
C ILE A 12 -30.84 -50.50 -26.88
N LYS A 13 -30.69 -50.00 -28.12
CA LYS A 13 -29.37 -49.64 -28.68
C LYS A 13 -28.78 -48.53 -27.80
N LYS A 14 -27.76 -48.87 -26.99
CA LYS A 14 -26.95 -47.87 -26.27
C LYS A 14 -26.33 -46.93 -27.31
N VAL A 15 -26.81 -45.69 -27.37
CA VAL A 15 -26.23 -44.65 -28.24
C VAL A 15 -24.78 -44.42 -27.78
N PRO A 16 -23.77 -44.71 -28.60
CA PRO A 16 -22.38 -44.52 -28.20
C PRO A 16 -22.13 -43.01 -28.06
N ARG A 17 -21.84 -42.55 -26.85
CA ARG A 17 -21.38 -41.17 -26.61
C ARG A 17 -20.06 -40.98 -27.37
N PRO A 18 -19.90 -39.92 -28.18
CA PRO A 18 -18.64 -39.69 -28.88
C PRO A 18 -17.54 -39.45 -27.85
N LYS A 19 -16.62 -40.40 -27.72
CA LYS A 19 -15.39 -40.24 -26.93
C LYS A 19 -14.50 -39.26 -27.69
N ARG A 20 -14.63 -37.97 -27.40
CA ARG A 20 -13.75 -36.93 -27.92
C ARG A 20 -12.36 -37.13 -27.33
N ARG A 21 -11.53 -37.88 -28.06
CA ARG A 21 -10.10 -38.03 -27.76
C ARG A 21 -9.42 -36.77 -28.27
N VAL A 22 -9.06 -35.89 -27.34
CA VAL A 22 -8.28 -34.71 -27.68
C VAL A 22 -6.84 -35.17 -27.98
N GLY A 23 -6.28 -34.69 -29.07
CA GLY A 23 -4.94 -35.09 -29.51
C GLY A 23 -3.86 -34.61 -28.54
N LEU A 24 -2.71 -35.27 -28.52
CA LEU A 24 -1.58 -34.92 -27.64
C LEU A 24 -1.22 -33.41 -27.69
N TRP A 25 -1.39 -32.80 -28.87
CA TRP A 25 -1.18 -31.37 -29.12
C TRP A 25 -2.06 -30.43 -28.30
N THR A 26 -3.31 -30.79 -28.01
CA THR A 26 -4.17 -29.93 -27.19
C THR A 26 -3.69 -29.86 -25.74
N TYR A 27 -3.12 -30.96 -25.23
CA TYR A 27 -2.50 -30.96 -23.90
C TYR A 27 -1.26 -30.07 -23.87
N ILE A 28 -0.41 -30.17 -24.89
CA ILE A 28 0.79 -29.32 -25.01
C ILE A 28 0.42 -27.84 -25.06
N ILE A 29 -0.58 -27.46 -25.86
CA ILE A 29 -1.06 -26.07 -25.96
C ILE A 29 -1.64 -25.59 -24.63
N SER A 30 -2.43 -26.42 -23.93
CA SER A 30 -3.02 -26.04 -22.64
C SER A 30 -1.98 -25.75 -21.56
N ILE A 31 -0.87 -26.49 -21.56
CA ILE A 31 0.24 -26.29 -20.62
C ILE A 31 0.95 -24.96 -20.90
N VAL A 32 1.21 -24.65 -22.17
CA VAL A 32 1.87 -23.39 -22.55
C VAL A 32 0.99 -22.18 -22.18
N VAL A 33 -0.32 -22.27 -22.40
CA VAL A 33 -1.27 -21.21 -22.03
C VAL A 33 -1.35 -21.04 -20.50
N ALA A 34 -1.39 -22.14 -19.75
CA ALA A 34 -1.41 -22.08 -18.28
C ALA A 34 -0.13 -21.45 -17.71
N LEU A 35 1.04 -21.77 -18.28
CA LEU A 35 2.32 -21.16 -17.88
C LEU A 35 2.37 -19.67 -18.24
N GLY A 36 1.90 -19.29 -19.44
CA GLY A 36 1.86 -17.90 -19.88
C GLY A 36 0.93 -17.03 -19.03
N ILE A 37 -0.25 -17.54 -18.66
CA ILE A 37 -1.19 -16.83 -17.78
C ILE A 37 -0.64 -16.77 -16.35
N GLY A 38 0.04 -17.81 -15.86
CA GLY A 38 0.68 -17.80 -14.55
C GLY A 38 1.73 -16.69 -14.44
N VAL A 39 2.65 -16.62 -15.41
CA VAL A 39 3.71 -15.60 -15.44
C VAL A 39 3.11 -14.21 -15.69
N GLY A 40 2.28 -14.03 -16.72
CA GLY A 40 1.68 -12.73 -17.05
C GLY A 40 0.71 -12.22 -15.97
N GLY A 41 -0.10 -13.12 -15.40
CA GLY A 41 -1.05 -12.81 -14.34
C GLY A 41 -0.36 -12.46 -13.03
N THR A 42 0.72 -13.16 -12.66
CA THR A 42 1.51 -12.79 -11.46
C THR A 42 2.20 -11.44 -11.65
N TYR A 43 2.81 -11.14 -12.80
CA TYR A 43 3.35 -9.81 -13.08
C TYR A 43 2.29 -8.71 -13.09
N TRP A 44 1.07 -8.99 -13.58
CA TRP A 44 -0.03 -8.03 -13.58
C TRP A 44 -0.56 -7.73 -12.16
N LEU A 45 -0.73 -8.77 -11.33
CA LEU A 45 -1.16 -8.63 -9.93
C LEU A 45 -0.10 -7.90 -9.08
N ILE A 46 1.16 -8.31 -9.18
CA ILE A 46 2.28 -7.68 -8.46
C ILE A 46 2.48 -6.26 -8.99
N GLY A 47 2.43 -6.05 -10.31
CA GLY A 47 2.57 -4.72 -10.92
C GLY A 47 1.50 -3.74 -10.43
N ARG A 48 0.24 -4.17 -10.27
CA ARG A 48 -0.83 -3.30 -9.74
C ARG A 48 -0.58 -2.91 -8.27
N GLN A 49 -0.14 -3.84 -7.43
CA GLN A 49 0.14 -3.59 -6.02
C GLN A 49 1.42 -2.74 -5.83
N VAL A 50 2.49 -3.07 -6.55
CA VAL A 50 3.77 -2.35 -6.51
C VAL A 50 3.64 -0.96 -7.11
N ASN A 51 2.90 -0.76 -8.21
CA ASN A 51 2.73 0.57 -8.78
C ASN A 51 1.95 1.52 -7.86
N ALA A 52 0.95 1.02 -7.13
CA ALA A 52 0.21 1.82 -6.15
C ALA A 52 1.10 2.24 -4.97
N GLN A 53 1.90 1.31 -4.45
CA GLN A 53 2.84 1.57 -3.35
C GLN A 53 4.02 2.44 -3.80
N LEU A 54 4.50 2.27 -5.03
CA LEU A 54 5.57 3.09 -5.60
C LEU A 54 5.11 4.53 -5.84
N SER A 55 3.87 4.74 -6.26
CA SER A 55 3.31 6.08 -6.48
C SER A 55 3.22 6.88 -5.18
N SER A 56 2.77 6.25 -4.08
CA SER A 56 2.72 6.91 -2.77
C SER A 56 4.12 7.16 -2.19
N MET A 57 5.03 6.20 -2.33
CA MET A 57 6.45 6.38 -1.96
C MET A 57 7.13 7.49 -2.77
N GLN A 58 6.80 7.63 -4.05
CA GLN A 58 7.36 8.64 -4.94
C GLN A 58 6.85 10.05 -4.62
N GLN A 59 5.60 10.19 -4.16
CA GLN A 59 5.08 11.48 -3.73
C GLN A 59 5.73 11.95 -2.42
N THR A 60 5.83 11.06 -1.42
CA THR A 60 6.50 11.36 -0.16
C THR A 60 7.98 11.68 -0.38
N SER A 61 8.67 10.88 -1.20
CA SER A 61 10.08 11.12 -1.50
C SER A 61 10.31 12.44 -2.25
N LYS A 62 9.42 12.82 -3.17
CA LYS A 62 9.51 14.11 -3.87
C LYS A 62 9.29 15.30 -2.93
N ALA A 63 8.33 15.22 -2.02
CA ALA A 63 8.08 16.28 -1.05
C ALA A 63 9.27 16.46 -0.09
N MET A 64 9.80 15.36 0.45
CA MET A 64 10.97 15.39 1.32
C MET A 64 12.22 15.92 0.58
N LYS A 65 12.45 15.46 -0.65
CA LYS A 65 13.56 15.94 -1.49
C LYS A 65 13.48 17.45 -1.74
N LYS A 66 12.27 18.00 -1.87
CA LYS A 66 12.09 19.46 -2.00
C LYS A 66 12.51 20.18 -0.72
N ILE A 67 12.10 19.69 0.45
CA ILE A 67 12.49 20.27 1.74
C ILE A 67 14.00 20.22 1.92
N GLU A 68 14.61 19.07 1.63
CA GLU A 68 16.06 18.86 1.66
C GLU A 68 16.80 19.84 0.76
N SER A 69 16.39 19.97 -0.50
CA SER A 69 17.03 20.91 -1.44
C SER A 69 16.99 22.37 -0.96
N VAL A 70 15.90 22.78 -0.33
CA VAL A 70 15.78 24.14 0.22
C VAL A 70 16.66 24.30 1.45
N TYR A 71 16.71 23.28 2.31
CA TYR A 71 17.58 23.26 3.49
C TYR A 71 19.06 23.40 3.07
N GLU A 72 19.52 22.60 2.10
CA GLU A 72 20.89 22.68 1.56
C GLU A 72 21.16 24.06 0.97
N THR A 73 20.24 24.59 0.16
CA THR A 73 20.38 25.92 -0.45
C THR A 73 20.57 26.99 0.62
N ILE A 74 19.78 26.97 1.70
CA ILE A 74 19.91 27.91 2.82
C ILE A 74 21.24 27.69 3.53
N ASN A 75 21.62 26.46 3.81
CA ASN A 75 22.84 26.16 4.56
C ASN A 75 24.11 26.60 3.81
N GLU A 76 24.14 26.46 2.49
CA GLU A 76 25.31 26.79 1.66
C GLU A 76 25.35 28.25 1.22
N ASN A 77 24.19 28.86 0.92
CA ASN A 77 24.12 30.16 0.24
C ASN A 77 23.66 31.30 1.15
N TYR A 78 23.25 31.02 2.39
CA TYR A 78 22.85 32.09 3.30
C TYR A 78 24.08 32.81 3.87
N TYR A 79 24.03 34.14 3.86
CA TYR A 79 25.15 35.00 4.23
C TYR A 79 25.57 34.94 5.71
N LYS A 80 24.81 34.22 6.56
CA LYS A 80 25.07 34.06 8.00
C LYS A 80 25.06 32.58 8.39
N PRO A 81 25.73 32.21 9.48
CA PRO A 81 25.57 30.89 10.07
C PRO A 81 24.11 30.62 10.42
N VAL A 82 23.60 29.46 10.01
CA VAL A 82 22.26 29.00 10.31
C VAL A 82 22.29 27.91 11.37
N ASN A 83 21.26 27.86 12.21
CA ASN A 83 21.09 26.80 13.19
C ASN A 83 20.19 25.71 12.61
N ALA A 84 20.72 24.49 12.49
CA ALA A 84 20.00 23.35 11.93
C ALA A 84 18.71 23.01 12.70
N ASN A 85 18.76 23.02 14.03
CA ASN A 85 17.58 22.73 14.86
C ASN A 85 16.49 23.78 14.67
N LYS A 86 16.88 25.06 14.54
CA LYS A 86 15.91 26.14 14.29
C LYS A 86 15.23 26.00 12.92
N LEU A 87 15.97 25.61 11.88
CA LEU A 87 15.40 25.34 10.55
C LEU A 87 14.48 24.12 10.56
N ALA A 88 14.89 23.04 11.24
CA ALA A 88 14.08 21.84 11.37
C ALA A 88 12.76 22.10 12.12
N ASN A 89 12.82 22.73 13.30
CA ASN A 89 11.63 23.08 14.08
C ASN A 89 10.71 24.03 13.28
N GLY A 90 11.29 25.00 12.57
CA GLY A 90 10.52 25.90 11.70
C GLY A 90 9.80 25.19 10.56
N ALA A 91 10.44 24.20 9.92
CA ALA A 91 9.83 23.38 8.89
C ALA A 91 8.67 22.52 9.44
N ILE A 92 8.86 21.90 10.61
CA ILE A 92 7.81 21.10 11.27
C ILE A 92 6.63 21.98 11.67
N ASN A 93 6.89 23.12 12.31
CA ASN A 93 5.87 24.11 12.67
C ASN A 93 5.08 24.57 11.44
N GLY A 94 5.76 24.87 10.33
CA GLY A 94 5.09 25.22 9.07
C GLY A 94 4.19 24.12 8.54
N MET A 95 4.62 22.84 8.61
CA MET A 95 3.80 21.70 8.21
C MET A 95 2.55 21.56 9.08
N VAL A 96 2.67 21.68 10.40
CA VAL A 96 1.52 21.57 11.31
C VAL A 96 0.55 22.74 11.12
N ASN A 97 1.05 23.97 11.03
CA ASN A 97 0.23 25.17 10.79
C ASN A 97 -0.52 25.11 9.46
N SER A 98 0.03 24.42 8.45
CA SER A 98 -0.61 24.27 7.14
C SER A 98 -1.88 23.41 7.17
N LEU A 99 -2.12 22.65 8.24
CA LEU A 99 -3.33 21.86 8.42
C LEU A 99 -4.57 22.74 8.66
N GLY A 100 -4.39 23.99 9.10
CA GLY A 100 -5.49 24.90 9.43
C GLY A 100 -6.32 24.46 10.64
N ASP A 101 -5.84 23.46 11.39
CA ASP A 101 -6.47 22.99 12.61
C ASP A 101 -5.93 23.78 13.81
N LYS A 102 -6.82 24.54 14.46
CA LYS A 102 -6.50 25.37 15.62
C LYS A 102 -6.03 24.59 16.85
N PHE A 103 -6.23 23.28 16.88
CA PHE A 103 -5.83 22.41 17.98
C PHE A 103 -4.56 21.61 17.67
N SER A 104 -4.06 21.68 16.44
CA SER A 104 -2.82 21.01 16.04
C SER A 104 -1.66 21.98 16.21
N GLU A 105 -0.74 21.66 17.13
CA GLU A 105 0.46 22.43 17.39
C GLU A 105 1.65 21.49 17.59
N TYR A 106 2.83 21.89 17.11
CA TYR A 106 4.08 21.21 17.40
C TYR A 106 4.81 21.95 18.51
N MET A 107 5.18 21.23 19.55
CA MET A 107 5.99 21.76 20.64
C MET A 107 7.40 21.21 20.51
N ASP A 108 8.39 22.10 20.50
CA ASP A 108 9.77 21.67 20.59
C ASP A 108 10.13 21.24 22.02
N LYS A 109 11.33 20.70 22.20
CA LYS A 109 11.78 20.18 23.48
C LYS A 109 11.74 21.24 24.59
N SER A 110 12.13 22.48 24.29
CA SER A 110 12.20 23.55 25.28
C SER A 110 10.81 24.05 25.69
N GLU A 111 9.89 24.11 24.72
CA GLU A 111 8.49 24.44 24.97
C GLU A 111 7.81 23.34 25.80
N THR A 112 8.11 22.08 25.49
CA THR A 112 7.60 20.92 26.24
C THR A 112 8.10 20.92 27.68
N GLU A 113 9.39 21.19 27.91
CA GLU A 113 9.98 21.30 29.25
C GLU A 113 9.32 22.45 30.04
N SER A 114 9.21 23.63 29.42
CA SER A 114 8.58 24.81 30.07
C SER A 114 7.11 24.58 30.41
N LEU A 115 6.38 23.88 29.53
CA LEU A 115 5.00 23.48 29.78
C LEU A 115 4.93 22.51 30.97
N ASN A 116 5.79 21.50 30.99
CA ASN A 116 5.84 20.53 32.09
C ASN A 116 6.17 21.20 33.43
N ASP A 117 7.16 22.09 33.45
CA ASP A 117 7.53 22.85 34.65
C ASP A 117 6.37 23.71 35.16
N THR A 118 5.60 24.32 34.26
CA THR A 118 4.41 25.12 34.60
C THR A 118 3.31 24.24 35.19
N ILE A 119 3.06 23.07 34.60
CA ILE A 119 2.07 22.10 35.08
C ILE A 119 2.46 21.58 36.48
N ASP A 120 3.74 21.25 36.68
CA ASP A 120 4.25 20.68 37.92
C ASP A 120 4.35 21.72 39.05
N SER A 121 4.64 22.99 38.73
CA SER A 121 4.91 24.03 39.74
C SER A 121 3.67 24.63 40.38
N SER A 122 2.52 24.64 39.71
CA SER A 122 1.20 24.93 40.28
C SER A 122 0.16 25.01 39.17
N PHE A 123 -0.80 24.08 39.16
CA PHE A 123 -2.06 24.24 38.44
C PHE A 123 -2.89 25.34 39.12
N SER A 124 -2.49 26.60 38.97
CA SER A 124 -3.30 27.76 39.38
C SER A 124 -4.17 28.17 38.20
N GLY A 125 -5.26 27.43 37.99
CA GLY A 125 -6.32 27.83 37.07
C GLY A 125 -7.28 28.81 37.75
N ILE A 126 -7.74 29.83 37.02
CA ILE A 126 -9.00 30.53 37.32
C ILE A 126 -10.16 29.60 36.89
N GLY A 127 -10.16 28.36 37.35
CA GLY A 127 -11.18 27.39 37.00
C GLY A 127 -12.50 27.82 37.60
N ALA A 128 -13.46 28.17 36.75
CA ALA A 128 -14.87 28.20 37.10
C ALA A 128 -15.42 26.76 37.17
#